data_AF-L5M5B0-F1
#
_entry.id   AF-L5M5B0-F1
#
_cell.length_a   1.000
_cell.length_b   1.000
_cell.length_c   1.000
_cell.angle_alpha   90.00
_cell.angle_beta   90.00
_cell.angle_gamma   90.00
#
_symmetry.space_group_name_H-M   'P 1'
#
loop_
_entity.id
_entity.type
_entity.pdbx_description
1 polymer ?
#
loop_
_entity_poly.entity_id
_entity_poly.type
_entity_poly.pdbx_seq_one_letter_code
_entity_poly.pdbx_strand_id
1 'polypeptide(L)'
;MKLTRQMVLSRAKASELHSVKKLNCWGSRLTDISICREMPSLEVVTLSVNSVSTLEPVSRCQQLSELYLRRNRIASLSELSHLKGLPRLRVLWLAENPCCGADPHLYRMTVLRNLPSLQKLDNQAVTEEELSRALMEGEEVTAPSREGMGNGRPELSYALSAMNAAAETRGDALSYSEEEASTQGQLGLKPPARDRFPSFPQREAVSSRKNRNNVLTAILLLLRDLDTEGLEAVHQTVVSRLQALHRQELQEDME
;
A
#
# COMPACT_ATOMS: atom_id res chain seq x y z
N MET A 1 2.89 -10.62 -10.62
CA MET A 1 1.97 -10.27 -11.73
C MET A 1 1.98 -8.76 -11.92
N LYS A 2 1.90 -8.24 -13.15
CA LYS A 2 1.83 -6.78 -13.38
C LYS A 2 0.39 -6.29 -13.33
N LEU A 3 0.16 -5.14 -12.70
CA LEU A 3 -1.10 -4.42 -12.76
C LEU A 3 -1.20 -3.74 -14.14
N THR A 4 -2.07 -4.24 -15.01
CA THR A 4 -2.24 -3.74 -16.38
C THR A 4 -3.35 -2.70 -16.47
N ARG A 5 -3.27 -1.80 -17.47
CA ARG A 5 -4.31 -0.80 -17.76
C ARG A 5 -5.71 -1.41 -17.85
N GLN A 6 -5.87 -2.52 -18.58
CA GLN A 6 -7.15 -3.24 -18.70
C GLN A 6 -7.70 -3.71 -17.34
N MET A 7 -6.83 -4.25 -16.47
CA MET A 7 -7.26 -4.72 -15.15
C MET A 7 -7.64 -3.57 -14.22
N VAL A 8 -6.96 -2.43 -14.30
CA VAL A 8 -7.33 -1.20 -13.58
C VAL A 8 -8.70 -0.69 -14.04
N LEU A 9 -8.88 -0.46 -15.35
CA LEU A 9 -10.11 0.11 -15.91
C LEU A 9 -11.33 -0.79 -15.62
N SER A 10 -11.16 -2.12 -15.77
CA SER A 10 -12.19 -3.11 -15.43
C SER A 10 -12.59 -3.07 -13.94
N ARG A 11 -11.62 -2.99 -13.02
CA ARG A 11 -11.87 -2.98 -11.57
C ARG A 11 -12.42 -1.65 -11.06
N ALA A 12 -11.95 -0.53 -11.61
CA ALA A 12 -12.41 0.81 -11.29
C ALA A 12 -13.72 1.19 -11.99
N LYS A 13 -14.18 0.41 -12.98
CA LYS A 13 -15.27 0.75 -13.91
C LYS A 13 -15.08 2.12 -14.57
N ALA A 14 -13.84 2.45 -14.89
CA ALA A 14 -13.43 3.73 -15.46
C ALA A 14 -13.06 3.57 -16.94
N SER A 15 -13.34 4.60 -17.75
CA SER A 15 -12.90 4.66 -19.16
C SER A 15 -11.43 5.07 -19.31
N GLU A 16 -10.90 5.80 -18.33
CA GLU A 16 -9.55 6.37 -18.33
C GLU A 16 -8.85 6.19 -16.99
N LEU A 17 -7.51 6.21 -17.00
CA LEU A 17 -6.71 6.09 -15.77
C LEU A 17 -6.78 7.35 -14.90
N HIS A 18 -6.83 8.54 -15.52
CA HIS A 18 -6.86 9.82 -14.83
C HIS A 18 -8.13 10.06 -14.01
N SER A 19 -9.22 9.33 -14.27
CA SER A 19 -10.48 9.42 -13.52
C SER A 19 -10.64 8.35 -12.44
N VAL A 20 -9.68 7.43 -12.30
CA VAL A 20 -9.69 6.38 -11.25
C VAL A 20 -9.42 7.00 -9.88
N LYS A 21 -10.49 7.21 -9.11
CA LYS A 21 -10.42 7.63 -7.70
C LYS A 21 -10.23 6.46 -6.73
N LYS A 22 -10.87 5.32 -6.99
CA LYS A 22 -10.86 4.16 -6.10
C LYS A 22 -10.49 2.90 -6.87
N LEU A 23 -9.49 2.17 -6.38
CA LEU A 23 -9.02 0.95 -7.01
C LEU A 23 -8.86 -0.17 -5.97
N ASN A 24 -9.68 -1.22 -6.12
CA ASN A 24 -9.53 -2.45 -5.34
C ASN A 24 -8.74 -3.49 -6.13
N CYS A 25 -7.58 -3.89 -5.59
CA CYS A 25 -6.69 -4.89 -6.17
C CYS A 25 -6.26 -5.96 -5.15
N TRP A 26 -7.11 -6.25 -4.17
CA TRP A 26 -6.88 -7.28 -3.16
C TRP A 26 -6.55 -8.67 -3.78
N GLY A 27 -5.69 -9.45 -3.13
CA GLY A 27 -5.49 -10.88 -3.42
C GLY A 27 -4.93 -11.22 -4.82
N SER A 28 -4.40 -10.24 -5.54
CA SER A 28 -4.16 -10.31 -7.00
C SER A 28 -2.74 -10.74 -7.38
N ARG A 29 -1.90 -11.15 -6.42
CA ARG A 29 -0.48 -11.54 -6.61
C ARG A 29 0.34 -10.50 -7.40
N LEU A 30 -0.01 -9.22 -7.23
CA LEU A 30 0.66 -8.10 -7.89
C LEU A 30 2.07 -7.94 -7.35
N THR A 31 3.02 -7.73 -8.26
CA THR A 31 4.43 -7.47 -7.98
C THR A 31 4.85 -6.12 -8.56
N ASP A 32 4.25 -5.73 -9.68
CA ASP A 32 4.49 -4.47 -10.37
C ASP A 32 3.19 -3.66 -10.38
N ILE A 33 3.28 -2.45 -9.79
CA ILE A 33 2.21 -1.44 -9.71
C ILE A 33 2.63 -0.12 -10.40
N SER A 34 3.60 -0.14 -11.32
CA SER A 34 4.11 1.07 -12.00
C SER A 34 3.02 1.92 -12.67
N ILE A 35 1.91 1.30 -13.09
CA ILE A 35 0.74 1.98 -13.66
C ILE A 35 0.07 2.98 -12.70
N CYS A 36 0.33 2.91 -11.39
CA CYS A 36 -0.13 3.91 -10.43
C CYS A 36 0.40 5.32 -10.72
N ARG A 37 1.57 5.45 -11.37
CA ARG A 37 2.11 6.74 -11.80
C ARG A 37 1.19 7.47 -12.81
N GLU A 38 0.35 6.74 -13.54
CA GLU A 38 -0.63 7.27 -14.52
C GLU A 38 -2.01 7.57 -13.89
N MET A 39 -2.15 7.43 -12.56
CA MET A 39 -3.41 7.67 -11.81
C MET A 39 -3.24 8.80 -10.77
N PRO A 40 -3.11 10.07 -11.20
CA PRO A 40 -2.89 11.21 -10.29
C PRO A 40 -4.10 11.49 -9.37
N SER A 41 -5.31 11.15 -9.82
CA SER A 41 -6.58 11.34 -9.10
C SER A 41 -6.93 10.21 -8.13
N LEU A 42 -6.03 9.26 -7.91
CA LEU A 42 -6.27 8.10 -7.05
C LEU A 42 -6.33 8.54 -5.58
N GLU A 43 -7.49 8.34 -4.95
CA GLU A 43 -7.79 8.70 -3.55
C GLU A 43 -7.66 7.48 -2.62
N VAL A 44 -8.16 6.32 -3.05
CA VAL A 44 -8.20 5.09 -2.24
C VAL A 44 -7.68 3.91 -3.05
N VAL A 45 -6.66 3.21 -2.53
CA VAL A 45 -6.12 2.02 -3.17
C VAL A 45 -5.99 0.85 -2.19
N THR A 46 -6.54 -0.30 -2.56
CA THR A 46 -6.34 -1.55 -1.81
C THR A 46 -5.43 -2.50 -2.58
N LEU A 47 -4.25 -2.75 -2.00
CA LEU A 47 -3.21 -3.64 -2.50
C LEU A 47 -2.89 -4.74 -1.50
N SER A 48 -3.70 -4.96 -0.47
CA SER A 48 -3.48 -6.01 0.52
C SER A 48 -3.48 -7.42 -0.10
N VAL A 49 -2.69 -8.33 0.48
CA VAL A 49 -2.50 -9.71 0.02
C VAL A 49 -1.97 -9.76 -1.43
N ASN A 50 -0.88 -9.02 -1.68
CA ASN A 50 -0.15 -9.05 -2.93
C ASN A 50 1.33 -9.38 -2.67
N SER A 51 2.24 -8.93 -3.52
CA SER A 51 3.68 -9.11 -3.40
C SER A 51 4.42 -7.86 -3.89
N VAL A 52 3.84 -6.69 -3.60
CA VAL A 52 4.45 -5.38 -3.83
C VAL A 52 5.63 -5.20 -2.88
N SER A 53 6.78 -4.79 -3.40
CA SER A 53 8.01 -4.57 -2.64
C SER A 53 8.43 -3.11 -2.54
N THR A 54 7.91 -2.23 -3.42
CA THR A 54 8.25 -0.80 -3.46
C THR A 54 7.02 0.09 -3.56
N LEU A 55 7.12 1.28 -2.98
CA LEU A 55 6.09 2.32 -2.96
C LEU A 55 6.40 3.50 -3.88
N GLU A 56 7.52 3.47 -4.61
CA GLU A 56 7.88 4.50 -5.59
C GLU A 56 6.72 4.83 -6.57
N PRO A 57 5.96 3.86 -7.11
CA PRO A 57 4.89 4.17 -8.07
C PRO A 57 3.70 4.95 -7.52
N VAL A 58 3.47 4.95 -6.19
CA VAL A 58 2.37 5.71 -5.57
C VAL A 58 2.77 7.13 -5.17
N SER A 59 4.06 7.48 -5.22
CA SER A 59 4.57 8.85 -4.94
C SER A 59 3.95 9.95 -5.83
N ARG A 60 3.44 9.57 -7.01
CA ARG A 60 2.79 10.48 -7.97
C ARG A 60 1.28 10.65 -7.73
N CYS A 61 0.66 9.83 -6.88
CA CYS A 61 -0.77 9.89 -6.56
C CYS A 61 -1.05 11.00 -5.53
N GLN A 62 -0.94 12.27 -5.93
CA GLN A 62 -1.06 13.43 -5.04
C GLN A 62 -2.43 13.55 -4.33
N GLN A 63 -3.46 12.85 -4.81
CA GLN A 63 -4.78 12.79 -4.19
C GLN A 63 -4.96 11.63 -3.18
N LEU A 64 -3.95 10.78 -3.00
CA LEU A 64 -4.07 9.55 -2.20
C LEU A 64 -4.30 9.85 -0.72
N SER A 65 -5.45 9.43 -0.21
CA SER A 65 -5.83 9.54 1.20
C SER A 65 -5.75 8.22 1.95
N GLU A 66 -5.98 7.09 1.27
CA GLU A 66 -5.99 5.76 1.89
C GLU A 66 -5.18 4.73 1.09
N LEU A 67 -4.19 4.12 1.75
CA LEU A 67 -3.27 3.16 1.17
C LEU A 67 -3.22 1.86 2.00
N TYR A 68 -3.83 0.80 1.46
CA TYR A 68 -3.88 -0.50 2.13
C TYR A 68 -2.90 -1.48 1.50
N LEU A 69 -1.85 -1.84 2.24
CA LEU A 69 -0.73 -2.69 1.81
C LEU A 69 -0.53 -3.91 2.71
N ARG A 70 -1.48 -4.24 3.59
CA ARG A 70 -1.41 -5.39 4.50
C ARG A 70 -0.97 -6.67 3.78
N ARG A 71 0.00 -7.40 4.32
CA ARG A 71 0.53 -8.66 3.75
C ARG A 71 1.07 -8.48 2.33
N ASN A 72 2.13 -7.67 2.20
CA ASN A 72 2.94 -7.50 1.00
C ASN A 72 4.41 -7.87 1.27
N ARG A 73 5.37 -7.37 0.48
CA ARG A 73 6.80 -7.68 0.56
C ARG A 73 7.66 -6.42 0.76
N ILE A 74 7.12 -5.41 1.45
CA ILE A 74 7.84 -4.17 1.75
C ILE A 74 8.92 -4.50 2.79
N ALA A 75 10.19 -4.46 2.37
CA ALA A 75 11.31 -5.00 3.13
C ALA A 75 11.76 -4.07 4.27
N SER A 76 11.68 -2.75 4.06
CA SER A 76 12.21 -1.73 4.95
C SER A 76 11.28 -0.51 5.01
N LEU A 77 11.36 0.24 6.10
CA LEU A 77 10.68 1.53 6.25
C LEU A 77 11.31 2.62 5.35
N SER A 78 12.44 2.36 4.69
CA SER A 78 13.01 3.25 3.66
C SER A 78 12.01 3.66 2.56
N GLU A 79 11.08 2.77 2.22
CA GLU A 79 10.02 3.03 1.22
C GLU A 79 9.02 4.12 1.66
N LEU A 80 8.95 4.47 2.95
CA LEU A 80 8.12 5.58 3.45
C LEU A 80 8.58 6.94 2.89
N SER A 81 9.86 7.06 2.49
CA SER A 81 10.37 8.27 1.82
C SER A 81 9.56 8.64 0.57
N HIS A 82 9.00 7.64 -0.15
CA HIS A 82 8.11 7.86 -1.30
C HIS A 82 6.71 8.35 -0.91
N LEU A 83 6.29 8.14 0.34
CA LEU A 83 5.00 8.59 0.87
C LEU A 83 5.06 9.99 1.50
N LYS A 84 6.24 10.46 1.93
CA LYS A 84 6.44 11.81 2.52
C LYS A 84 5.90 12.94 1.63
N GLY A 85 5.95 12.76 0.31
CA GLY A 85 5.44 13.73 -0.68
C GLY A 85 3.93 13.68 -0.95
N LEU A 86 3.13 12.97 -0.15
CA LEU A 86 1.68 12.80 -0.34
C LEU A 86 0.88 13.63 0.70
N PRO A 87 0.46 14.86 0.37
CA PRO A 87 -0.11 15.81 1.35
C PRO A 87 -1.49 15.39 1.90
N ARG A 88 -2.15 14.42 1.25
CA ARG A 88 -3.51 13.96 1.59
C ARG A 88 -3.54 12.61 2.30
N LEU A 89 -2.41 11.92 2.47
CA LEU A 89 -2.38 10.57 3.05
C LEU A 89 -2.76 10.60 4.53
N ARG A 90 -3.89 9.96 4.87
CA ARG A 90 -4.45 9.86 6.23
C ARG A 90 -4.52 8.45 6.77
N VAL A 91 -4.69 7.44 5.91
CA VAL A 91 -4.80 6.03 6.31
C VAL A 91 -3.73 5.20 5.63
N LEU A 92 -2.94 4.48 6.43
CA LEU A 92 -1.92 3.55 5.95
C LEU A 92 -2.08 2.21 6.68
N TRP A 93 -1.98 1.10 5.94
CA TRP A 93 -1.97 -0.24 6.52
C TRP A 93 -0.81 -1.04 5.95
N LEU A 94 0.23 -1.27 6.76
CA LEU A 94 1.47 -1.96 6.43
C LEU A 94 1.66 -3.28 7.21
N ALA A 95 0.81 -3.61 8.19
CA ALA A 95 0.87 -4.86 8.95
C ALA A 95 1.04 -6.13 8.08
N GLU A 96 1.71 -7.15 8.61
CA GLU A 96 2.15 -8.35 7.87
C GLU A 96 3.12 -8.06 6.70
N ASN A 97 3.83 -6.92 6.70
CA ASN A 97 5.01 -6.71 5.85
C ASN A 97 6.30 -6.95 6.65
N PRO A 98 7.40 -7.38 6.00
CA PRO A 98 8.70 -7.51 6.66
C PRO A 98 9.20 -6.22 7.34
N CYS A 99 8.83 -5.04 6.83
CA CYS A 99 9.18 -3.74 7.42
C CYS A 99 8.60 -3.49 8.82
N CYS A 100 7.65 -4.30 9.30
CA CYS A 100 7.17 -4.23 10.69
C CYS A 100 8.23 -4.71 11.71
N GLY A 101 9.27 -5.41 11.25
CA GLY A 101 10.40 -5.82 12.07
C GLY A 101 10.04 -6.76 13.22
N ALA A 102 10.92 -6.80 14.23
CA ALA A 102 10.71 -7.53 15.48
C ALA A 102 10.13 -6.64 16.61
N ASP A 103 10.17 -5.32 16.45
CA ASP A 103 9.70 -4.34 17.42
C ASP A 103 8.51 -3.53 16.84
N PRO A 104 7.26 -3.87 17.20
CA PRO A 104 6.07 -3.14 16.77
C PRO A 104 6.01 -1.70 17.28
N HIS A 105 6.65 -1.39 18.41
CA HIS A 105 6.65 -0.06 19.00
C HIS A 105 7.56 0.87 18.19
N LEU A 106 8.82 0.49 18.00
CA LEU A 106 9.78 1.24 17.17
C LEU A 106 9.26 1.41 15.74
N TYR A 107 8.64 0.36 15.17
CA TYR A 107 7.96 0.42 13.87
C TYR A 107 6.89 1.52 13.84
N ARG A 108 5.94 1.51 14.80
CA ARG A 108 4.84 2.49 14.86
C ARG A 108 5.39 3.91 15.02
N MET A 109 6.33 4.09 15.94
CA MET A 109 6.98 5.37 16.24
C MET A 109 7.73 5.93 15.01
N THR A 110 8.46 5.08 14.29
CA THR A 110 9.16 5.42 13.04
C THR A 110 8.19 5.78 11.92
N VAL A 111 7.09 5.03 11.72
CA VAL A 111 6.09 5.38 10.69
C VAL A 111 5.47 6.75 10.97
N LEU A 112 5.07 7.02 12.22
CA LEU A 112 4.43 8.28 12.60
C LEU A 112 5.38 9.48 12.51
N ARG A 113 6.67 9.33 12.87
CA ARG A 113 7.68 10.39 12.72
C ARG A 113 7.85 10.80 11.27
N ASN A 114 7.80 9.82 10.35
CA ASN A 114 8.00 10.07 8.93
C ASN A 114 6.73 10.48 8.19
N LEU A 115 5.54 10.17 8.73
CA LEU A 115 4.24 10.54 8.16
C LEU A 115 3.35 11.19 9.25
N PRO A 116 3.68 12.42 9.70
CA PRO A 116 2.94 13.09 10.79
C PRO A 116 1.50 13.50 10.40
N SER A 117 1.15 13.43 9.10
CA SER A 117 -0.20 13.70 8.59
C SER A 117 -1.20 12.55 8.78
N LEU A 118 -0.74 11.40 9.29
CA LEU A 118 -1.50 10.16 9.36
C LEU A 118 -2.51 10.18 10.52
N GLN A 119 -3.75 9.77 10.24
CA GLN A 119 -4.84 9.64 11.22
C GLN A 119 -5.09 8.19 11.64
N LYS A 120 -4.69 7.21 10.81
CA LYS A 120 -4.90 5.79 11.08
C LYS A 120 -3.76 4.93 10.52
N LEU A 121 -3.12 4.16 11.40
CA LEU A 121 -2.06 3.19 11.08
C LEU A 121 -2.49 1.79 11.50
N ASP A 122 -2.46 0.82 10.57
CA ASP A 122 -2.70 -0.60 10.85
C ASP A 122 -4.03 -0.89 11.57
N ASN A 123 -5.07 -0.22 11.08
CA ASN A 123 -6.43 -0.20 11.65
C ASN A 123 -6.57 0.47 13.03
N GLN A 124 -5.50 0.98 13.64
CA GLN A 124 -5.54 1.77 14.88
C GLN A 124 -5.56 3.26 14.55
N ALA A 125 -6.35 4.05 15.28
CA ALA A 125 -6.26 5.51 15.21
C ALA A 125 -4.87 5.99 15.66
N VAL A 126 -4.46 7.17 15.24
CA VAL A 126 -3.24 7.84 15.69
C VAL A 126 -3.64 8.96 16.64
N THR A 127 -3.00 9.05 17.81
CA THR A 127 -3.24 10.14 18.76
C THR A 127 -2.11 11.17 18.77
N GLU A 128 -2.35 12.37 19.30
CA GLU A 128 -1.33 13.43 19.38
C GLU A 128 -0.19 13.06 20.35
N GLU A 129 -0.48 12.25 21.37
CA GLU A 129 0.52 11.72 22.31
C GLU A 129 1.42 10.66 21.66
N GLU A 130 0.89 9.88 20.71
CA GLU A 130 1.71 8.99 19.88
C GLU A 130 2.58 9.78 18.91
N LEU A 131 2.05 10.84 18.28
CA LEU A 131 2.85 11.70 17.40
C LEU A 131 3.96 12.44 18.17
N SER A 132 3.66 12.86 19.40
CA SER A 132 4.64 13.50 20.30
C SER A 132 5.77 12.54 20.68
N ARG A 133 5.45 11.27 21.00
CA ARG A 133 6.47 10.22 21.20
C ARG A 133 7.21 9.89 19.92
N ALA A 134 6.55 9.90 18.77
CA ALA A 134 7.14 9.63 17.47
C ALA A 134 8.31 10.58 17.14
N LEU A 135 8.16 11.86 17.47
CA LEU A 135 9.21 12.87 17.31
C LEU A 135 10.45 12.60 18.19
N MET A 136 10.28 11.97 19.36
CA MET A 136 11.36 11.68 20.30
C MET A 136 12.03 10.33 20.03
N GLU A 137 11.24 9.29 19.75
CA GLU A 137 11.66 7.87 19.77
C GLU A 137 11.70 7.21 18.38
N GLY A 138 10.95 7.73 17.39
CA GLY A 138 10.93 7.17 16.04
C GLY A 138 12.23 7.47 15.29
N GLU A 139 12.63 6.60 14.36
CA GLU A 139 13.77 6.86 13.48
C GLU A 139 13.37 7.80 12.33
N GLU A 140 14.29 8.65 11.86
CA GLU A 140 14.06 9.42 10.65
C GLU A 140 14.49 8.61 9.41
N VAL A 141 13.50 8.26 8.57
CA VAL A 141 13.76 7.67 7.27
C VAL A 141 14.18 8.78 6.32
N THR A 142 15.49 8.96 6.19
CA THR A 142 16.08 9.66 5.05
C THR A 142 15.97 8.77 3.81
N ALA A 143 15.83 9.39 2.63
CA ALA A 143 16.03 8.65 1.39
C ALA A 143 17.48 8.14 1.35
N PRO A 144 17.79 7.00 0.70
CA PRO A 144 19.16 6.53 0.58
C PRO A 144 20.00 7.60 -0.13
N SER A 145 20.82 8.30 0.65
CA SER A 145 21.75 9.28 0.13
C SER A 145 22.66 8.59 -0.87
N ARG A 146 22.81 9.18 -2.06
CA ARG A 146 23.95 8.86 -2.93
C ARG A 146 25.20 9.29 -2.17
N GLU A 147 25.85 8.36 -1.48
CA GLU A 147 27.14 8.62 -0.83
C GLU A 147 28.14 9.08 -1.88
N GLY A 148 28.55 10.34 -1.78
CA GLY A 148 29.23 11.00 -2.90
C GLY A 148 29.56 12.49 -2.73
N MET A 149 29.80 12.95 -1.50
CA MET A 149 30.76 14.04 -1.17
C MET A 149 30.86 14.16 0.36
N GLY A 150 32.06 14.45 0.88
CA GLY A 150 32.35 14.40 2.31
C GLY A 150 32.17 15.70 3.10
N ASN A 151 32.40 15.59 4.41
CA ASN A 151 32.62 16.64 5.41
C ASN A 151 31.53 17.69 5.67
N GLY A 152 31.19 17.80 6.97
CA GLY A 152 30.66 19.04 7.55
C GLY A 152 29.33 18.90 8.26
N ARG A 153 29.37 18.83 9.61
CA ARG A 153 28.24 19.32 10.41
C ARG A 153 28.05 20.82 10.13
N PRO A 154 26.80 21.31 10.14
CA PRO A 154 26.51 22.64 10.66
C PRO A 154 25.64 22.50 11.91
N GLU A 155 26.17 22.88 13.08
CA GLU A 155 25.31 23.23 14.20
C GLU A 155 24.62 24.57 13.87
N LEU A 156 23.29 24.63 14.07
CA LEU A 156 22.51 25.83 13.86
C LEU A 156 22.61 26.75 15.08
N SER A 157 23.69 27.52 15.17
CA SER A 157 23.79 28.63 16.12
C SER A 157 23.12 29.89 15.56
N TYR A 158 22.12 30.38 16.28
CA TYR A 158 21.43 31.64 15.98
C TYR A 158 22.39 32.82 16.11
N ALA A 159 22.49 33.66 15.07
CA ALA A 159 22.99 35.02 15.18
C ALA A 159 22.32 35.93 14.13
N LEU A 160 21.51 36.90 14.60
CA LEU A 160 21.12 38.03 13.76
C LEU A 160 22.33 38.94 13.57
N SER A 161 22.57 39.39 12.34
CA SER A 161 23.03 40.76 12.11
C SER A 161 22.69 41.19 10.68
N ALA A 162 22.41 42.47 10.51
CA ALA A 162 21.83 43.02 9.29
C ALA A 162 22.80 43.97 8.56
N MET A 163 22.40 44.28 7.32
CA MET A 163 22.74 45.47 6.52
C MET A 163 23.96 45.42 5.55
N ASN A 164 23.66 45.98 4.37
CA ASN A 164 24.51 46.76 3.45
C ASN A 164 25.35 46.07 2.36
N ALA A 165 24.72 45.99 1.17
CA ALA A 165 24.92 46.94 0.05
C ALA A 165 25.87 46.63 -1.13
N ALA A 166 25.31 46.90 -2.31
CA ALA A 166 25.91 47.52 -3.51
C ALA A 166 26.61 46.68 -4.60
N ALA A 167 26.61 47.28 -5.81
CA ALA A 167 27.17 46.87 -7.11
C ALA A 167 26.43 45.70 -7.83
N GLU A 168 25.85 45.87 -9.05
CA GLU A 168 26.44 46.24 -10.36
C GLU A 168 27.32 45.12 -10.98
N THR A 169 27.31 44.78 -12.28
CA THR A 169 26.66 45.37 -13.48
C THR A 169 26.79 44.42 -14.71
N ARG A 170 25.81 44.44 -15.65
CA ARG A 170 25.84 44.05 -17.11
C ARG A 170 26.30 42.65 -17.61
N GLY A 171 25.73 42.28 -18.78
CA GLY A 171 26.19 41.22 -19.71
C GLY A 171 25.10 40.17 -19.98
N ASP A 172 24.10 40.35 -20.84
CA ASP A 172 24.04 40.75 -22.27
C ASP A 172 24.35 39.61 -23.27
N ALA A 173 23.78 39.73 -24.47
CA ALA A 173 23.94 38.91 -25.69
C ALA A 173 23.11 37.61 -25.89
N LEU A 174 22.26 37.70 -26.92
CA LEU A 174 21.40 36.71 -27.59
C LEU A 174 22.20 35.77 -28.55
N SER A 175 21.63 34.60 -28.89
CA SER A 175 21.72 33.89 -30.21
C SER A 175 20.85 32.61 -30.14
N TYR A 176 19.89 32.29 -31.04
CA TYR A 176 20.02 31.73 -32.42
C TYR A 176 20.93 30.46 -32.47
N SER A 177 20.58 29.32 -33.10
CA SER A 177 19.49 28.91 -34.04
C SER A 177 19.18 27.39 -33.86
N GLU A 178 18.02 26.80 -34.17
CA GLU A 178 17.49 26.25 -35.46
C GLU A 178 18.22 25.03 -36.08
N GLU A 179 17.53 24.37 -37.03
CA GLU A 179 17.85 23.14 -37.81
C GLU A 179 17.65 21.76 -37.12
N GLU A 180 17.29 20.66 -37.82
CA GLU A 180 16.26 20.32 -38.84
C GLU A 180 16.45 18.83 -39.26
N ALA A 181 15.57 18.30 -40.12
CA ALA A 181 15.78 17.15 -41.03
C ALA A 181 15.81 15.67 -40.52
N SER A 182 14.61 15.06 -40.47
CA SER A 182 14.08 14.07 -41.45
C SER A 182 14.83 12.80 -41.93
N THR A 183 14.02 11.79 -42.31
CA THR A 183 14.28 10.59 -43.17
C THR A 183 15.09 9.42 -42.55
N GLN A 184 14.99 8.16 -42.99
CA GLN A 184 13.96 7.34 -43.68
C GLN A 184 14.44 5.86 -43.65
N GLY A 185 13.55 4.87 -43.50
CA GLY A 185 13.94 3.46 -43.56
C GLY A 185 12.77 2.48 -43.45
N GLN A 186 12.64 1.55 -44.40
CA GLN A 186 11.43 0.76 -44.64
C GLN A 186 11.76 -0.71 -45.00
N LEU A 187 10.75 -1.59 -44.88
CA LEU A 187 10.62 -2.95 -45.46
C LEU A 187 11.13 -4.17 -44.65
N GLY A 188 10.29 -5.23 -44.58
CA GLY A 188 10.66 -6.59 -44.15
C GLY A 188 9.55 -7.41 -43.47
N LEU A 189 8.63 -8.03 -44.23
CA LEU A 189 7.55 -8.89 -43.71
C LEU A 189 7.74 -10.39 -44.03
N LYS A 190 7.64 -11.31 -43.05
CA LYS A 190 6.84 -12.57 -43.14
C LYS A 190 6.79 -13.43 -41.84
N PRO A 191 5.65 -14.08 -41.52
CA PRO A 191 5.51 -15.11 -40.47
C PRO A 191 5.46 -16.55 -41.05
N PRO A 192 5.45 -17.62 -40.22
CA PRO A 192 4.20 -18.25 -39.71
C PRO A 192 4.33 -18.60 -38.18
N ALA A 193 3.55 -19.45 -37.49
CA ALA A 193 2.50 -20.46 -37.81
C ALA A 193 1.45 -20.62 -36.66
N ARG A 194 0.89 -21.83 -36.46
CA ARG A 194 -0.04 -22.25 -35.37
C ARG A 194 0.48 -23.52 -34.66
N ASP A 195 0.10 -23.78 -33.40
CA ASP A 195 -0.99 -24.72 -33.03
C ASP A 195 -0.97 -25.24 -31.56
N ARG A 196 -2.13 -25.76 -31.12
CA ARG A 196 -2.36 -26.79 -30.07
C ARG A 196 -2.58 -26.36 -28.60
N PHE A 197 -3.86 -26.27 -28.23
CA PHE A 197 -4.37 -26.51 -26.86
C PHE A 197 -4.27 -28.01 -26.47
N PRO A 198 -4.31 -28.31 -25.16
CA PRO A 198 -5.16 -29.40 -24.69
C PRO A 198 -6.06 -29.01 -23.49
N SER A 199 -7.12 -29.81 -23.30
CA SER A 199 -8.28 -29.54 -22.43
C SER A 199 -8.11 -29.92 -20.94
N PHE A 200 -9.05 -29.45 -20.13
CA PHE A 200 -9.28 -29.80 -18.71
C PHE A 200 -9.41 -31.32 -18.44
N PRO A 201 -9.19 -31.71 -17.17
CA PRO A 201 -10.09 -32.65 -16.50
C PRO A 201 -10.79 -32.04 -15.27
N GLN A 202 -12.03 -32.47 -15.03
CA GLN A 202 -12.88 -32.06 -13.89
C GLN A 202 -12.31 -32.50 -12.54
N ARG A 203 -12.59 -31.73 -11.48
CA ARG A 203 -12.51 -32.22 -10.09
C ARG A 203 -13.42 -31.49 -9.12
N GLU A 204 -14.73 -31.67 -9.31
CA GLU A 204 -15.72 -31.35 -8.28
C GLU A 204 -15.63 -32.37 -7.10
N ALA A 205 -16.41 -32.13 -6.03
CA ALA A 205 -16.49 -32.96 -4.81
C ALA A 205 -15.36 -32.90 -3.75
N VAL A 206 -14.47 -31.89 -3.75
CA VAL A 206 -13.51 -31.64 -2.63
C VAL A 206 -13.79 -30.34 -1.85
N SER A 207 -14.69 -29.49 -2.32
CA SER A 207 -14.95 -28.14 -1.78
C SER A 207 -15.46 -28.12 -0.33
N SER A 208 -16.49 -28.93 -0.01
CA SER A 208 -17.24 -28.80 1.25
C SER A 208 -16.41 -29.12 2.52
N ARG A 209 -15.59 -30.19 2.49
CA ARG A 209 -14.68 -30.52 3.62
C ARG A 209 -13.59 -29.47 3.82
N LYS A 210 -13.01 -28.93 2.73
CA LYS A 210 -12.05 -27.81 2.85
C LYS A 210 -12.71 -26.59 3.48
N ASN A 211 -13.96 -26.28 3.16
CA ASN A 211 -14.61 -25.10 3.70
C ASN A 211 -14.91 -25.22 5.21
N ARG A 212 -15.41 -26.36 5.70
CA ARG A 212 -15.55 -26.61 7.15
C ARG A 212 -14.20 -26.53 7.87
N ASN A 213 -13.13 -27.08 7.29
CA ASN A 213 -11.79 -27.00 7.87
C ASN A 213 -11.28 -25.56 7.91
N ASN A 214 -11.47 -24.77 6.85
CA ASN A 214 -11.08 -23.36 6.80
C ASN A 214 -11.82 -22.51 7.85
N VAL A 215 -13.13 -22.74 8.01
CA VAL A 215 -13.94 -22.06 9.04
C VAL A 215 -13.47 -22.45 10.44
N LEU A 216 -13.23 -23.73 10.71
CA LEU A 216 -12.74 -24.19 12.01
C LEU A 216 -11.33 -23.66 12.31
N THR A 217 -10.45 -23.58 11.31
CA THR A 217 -9.13 -22.91 11.45
C THR A 217 -9.28 -21.41 11.73
N ALA A 218 -10.21 -20.72 11.07
CA ALA A 218 -10.46 -19.30 11.33
C ALA A 218 -11.01 -19.05 12.74
N ILE A 219 -11.93 -19.91 13.22
CA ILE A 219 -12.44 -19.86 14.60
C ILE A 219 -11.32 -20.11 15.60
N LEU A 220 -10.48 -21.14 15.40
CA LEU A 220 -9.36 -21.43 16.31
C LEU A 220 -8.31 -20.31 16.35
N LEU A 221 -8.11 -19.55 15.26
CA LEU A 221 -7.25 -18.37 15.28
C LEU A 221 -7.88 -17.23 16.08
N LEU A 222 -9.18 -16.97 15.93
CA LEU A 222 -9.90 -15.95 16.71
C LEU A 222 -10.00 -16.30 18.20
N LEU A 223 -10.11 -17.58 18.55
CA LEU A 223 -10.12 -18.06 19.94
C LEU A 223 -8.76 -17.93 20.65
N ARG A 224 -7.66 -17.75 19.90
CA ARG A 224 -6.32 -17.61 20.48
C ARG A 224 -6.06 -16.21 21.07
N ASP A 225 -6.80 -15.22 20.60
CA ASP A 225 -6.64 -13.80 20.97
C ASP A 225 -7.72 -13.36 22.01
N LEU A 226 -8.40 -14.31 22.66
CA LEU A 226 -9.46 -14.07 23.64
C LEU A 226 -9.03 -14.47 25.06
N ASP A 227 -9.24 -13.56 26.00
CA ASP A 227 -9.09 -13.83 27.44
C ASP A 227 -10.19 -14.76 27.97
N THR A 228 -10.04 -15.24 29.21
CA THR A 228 -10.91 -16.26 29.83
C THR A 228 -12.39 -15.85 29.83
N GLU A 229 -12.71 -14.60 30.16
CA GLU A 229 -14.09 -14.08 30.13
C GLU A 229 -14.68 -14.06 28.71
N GLY A 230 -13.85 -13.73 27.72
CA GLY A 230 -14.24 -13.75 26.31
C GLY A 230 -14.53 -15.16 25.80
N LEU A 231 -13.74 -16.15 26.26
CA LEU A 231 -13.94 -17.56 25.94
C LEU A 231 -15.23 -18.12 26.56
N GLU A 232 -15.55 -17.74 27.81
CA GLU A 232 -16.81 -18.12 28.47
C GLU A 232 -18.03 -17.51 27.77
N ALA A 233 -17.96 -16.23 27.37
CA ALA A 233 -19.04 -15.57 26.62
C ALA A 233 -19.31 -16.24 25.26
N VAL A 234 -18.26 -16.65 24.55
CA VAL A 234 -18.37 -17.42 23.29
C VAL A 234 -18.98 -18.80 23.56
N HIS A 235 -18.53 -19.52 24.59
CA HIS A 235 -19.09 -20.82 24.96
C HIS A 235 -20.59 -20.74 25.25
N GLN A 236 -21.00 -19.80 26.11
CA GLN A 236 -22.41 -19.61 26.47
C GLN A 236 -23.28 -19.29 25.24
N THR A 237 -22.80 -18.40 24.36
CA THR A 237 -23.49 -18.03 23.12
C THR A 237 -23.66 -19.21 22.18
N VAL A 238 -22.62 -20.05 22.02
CA VAL A 238 -22.67 -21.26 21.19
C VAL A 238 -23.66 -22.28 21.75
N VAL A 239 -23.66 -22.52 23.07
CA VAL A 239 -24.61 -23.42 23.73
C VAL A 239 -26.06 -22.94 23.54
N SER A 240 -26.34 -21.65 23.78
CA SER A 240 -27.69 -21.10 23.54
C SER A 240 -28.12 -21.20 22.07
N ARG A 241 -27.19 -21.02 21.12
CA ARG A 241 -27.50 -21.13 19.69
C ARG A 241 -27.79 -22.57 19.26
N LEU A 242 -27.06 -23.55 19.78
CA LEU A 242 -27.33 -24.98 19.55
C LEU A 242 -28.67 -25.40 20.16
N GLN A 243 -28.99 -24.96 21.37
CA GLN A 243 -30.29 -25.22 21.99
C GLN A 243 -31.46 -24.62 21.21
N ALA A 244 -31.28 -23.43 20.62
CA ALA A 244 -32.30 -22.80 19.78
C ALA A 244 -32.55 -23.59 18.48
N LEU A 245 -31.49 -24.06 17.81
CA LEU A 245 -31.61 -24.89 16.61
C LEU A 245 -32.32 -26.22 16.91
N HIS A 246 -31.96 -26.89 18.01
CA HIS A 246 -32.59 -28.16 18.40
C HIS A 246 -34.07 -28.01 18.75
N ARG A 247 -34.49 -26.83 19.24
CA ARG A 247 -35.93 -26.52 19.42
C ARG A 247 -36.64 -26.26 18.10
N GLN A 248 -35.98 -25.68 17.09
CA GLN A 248 -36.57 -25.53 15.75
C GLN A 248 -36.73 -26.89 15.06
N GLU A 249 -35.70 -27.73 15.09
CA GLU A 249 -35.76 -29.10 14.53
C GLU A 249 -36.94 -29.89 15.12
N LEU A 250 -37.10 -29.88 16.45
CA LEU A 250 -38.23 -30.53 17.14
C LEU A 250 -39.61 -29.89 16.89
N GLN A 251 -39.66 -28.69 16.32
CA GLN A 251 -40.90 -27.97 16.02
C GLN A 251 -41.31 -28.14 14.55
N GLU A 252 -40.35 -28.33 13.65
CA GLU A 252 -40.57 -28.73 12.24
C GLU A 252 -41.01 -30.20 12.13
N ASP A 253 -40.61 -31.08 13.07
CA ASP A 253 -41.05 -32.50 13.12
C ASP A 253 -42.48 -32.72 13.67
N MET A 254 -43.23 -31.65 14.02
CA MET A 254 -44.58 -31.73 14.61
C MET A 254 -45.70 -31.04 13.79
N GLU A 255 -45.41 -30.56 12.58
CA GLU A 255 -46.40 -30.04 11.60
C GLU A 255 -46.64 -31.02 10.43
#